data_AF-A0A0T5ZYK3-F1
#
_entry.id   AF-A0A0T5ZYK3-F1
#
_cell.length_a   1.000
_cell.length_b   1.000
_cell.length_c   1.000
_cell.angle_alpha   90.00
_cell.angle_beta   90.00
_cell.angle_gamma   90.00
#
_symmetry.space_group_name_H-M   'P 1'
#
loop_
_entity.id
_entity.type
_entity.pdbx_description
1 polymer ?
#
loop_
_entity_poly.entity_id
_entity_poly.type
_entity_poly.pdbx_seq_one_letter_code
_entity_poly.pdbx_strand_id
1 'polypeptide(L)'
;MIAEDFKIDFENKKINYAQKGSVGEYTILEFYSYLQDIFNEAGNMKYDIPIEAESKTKYFLVNGWTIDKKVRKHLRGGTLEAIDRPESQRFTVTVVKPDRPRKNPLNAPNLPMIPKGY
;
A
#
# COMPACT_ATOMS: atom_id res chain seq x y z
N MET A 1 -11.46 1.20 21.15
CA MET A 1 -10.40 2.11 20.65
C MET A 1 -9.48 1.31 19.74
N ILE A 2 -8.76 1.92 18.80
CA ILE A 2 -7.90 1.20 17.84
C ILE A 2 -6.93 0.18 18.50
N ALA A 3 -6.45 0.49 19.71
CA ALA A 3 -5.59 -0.37 20.51
C ALA A 3 -6.22 -1.70 20.97
N GLU A 4 -7.54 -1.78 21.07
CA GLU A 4 -8.26 -2.98 21.51
C GLU A 4 -8.55 -3.94 20.34
N ASP A 5 -8.49 -3.43 19.11
CA ASP A 5 -8.85 -4.17 17.90
C ASP A 5 -7.63 -4.82 17.21
N PHE A 6 -6.42 -4.33 17.52
CA PHE A 6 -5.16 -4.84 16.99
C PHE A 6 -4.27 -5.43 18.07
N LYS A 7 -3.75 -6.64 17.81
CA LYS A 7 -2.75 -7.30 18.65
C LYS A 7 -1.42 -7.33 17.92
N ILE A 8 -0.40 -6.78 18.56
CA ILE A 8 0.97 -6.75 18.08
C ILE A 8 1.73 -7.89 18.75
N ASP A 9 2.21 -8.82 17.93
CA ASP A 9 3.09 -9.90 18.35
C ASP A 9 4.53 -9.48 18.03
N PHE A 10 5.23 -8.98 19.05
CA PHE A 10 6.60 -8.49 18.92
C PHE A 10 7.61 -9.63 18.70
N GLU A 11 7.32 -10.84 19.18
CA GLU A 11 8.20 -12.00 19.03
C GLU A 11 8.18 -12.49 17.58
N ASN A 12 6.97 -12.65 17.02
CA ASN A 12 6.78 -13.12 15.64
C ASN A 12 6.72 -11.99 14.61
N LYS A 13 6.94 -10.74 15.04
CA LYS A 13 6.83 -9.53 14.20
C LYS A 13 5.54 -9.51 13.37
N LYS A 14 4.40 -9.74 14.03
CA LYS A 14 3.12 -9.91 13.36
C LYS A 14 2.04 -9.03 13.96
N ILE A 15 1.30 -8.33 13.11
CA ILE A 15 0.14 -7.54 13.51
C ILE A 15 -1.13 -8.31 13.12
N ASN A 16 -1.89 -8.70 14.14
CA ASN A 16 -3.11 -9.48 14.01
C ASN A 16 -4.33 -8.63 14.37
N TYR A 17 -5.47 -8.96 13.75
CA TYR A 17 -6.75 -8.43 14.17
C TYR A 17 -7.29 -9.26 15.33
N ALA A 18 -7.41 -8.66 16.51
CA ALA A 18 -7.80 -9.36 17.74
C ALA A 18 -9.28 -9.23 18.07
N GLN A 19 -10.02 -8.38 17.33
CA GLN A 19 -11.47 -8.16 17.41
C GLN A 19 -12.04 -8.33 18.83
N LYS A 20 -11.55 -7.51 19.76
CA LYS A 20 -12.14 -7.38 21.11
C LYS A 20 -12.99 -6.12 21.26
N GLY A 21 -12.94 -5.17 20.32
CA GLY A 21 -13.70 -3.92 20.32
C GLY A 21 -14.69 -3.79 19.15
N SER A 22 -15.20 -2.57 18.97
CA SER A 22 -16.14 -2.19 17.91
C SER A 22 -15.49 -2.28 16.54
N VAL A 23 -16.26 -2.72 15.53
CA VAL A 23 -15.85 -2.72 14.12
C VAL A 23 -15.78 -1.29 13.59
N GLY A 24 -14.72 -0.56 13.93
CA GLY A 24 -14.42 0.76 13.40
C GLY A 24 -13.70 0.64 12.06
N GLU A 25 -14.10 1.46 11.08
CA GLU A 25 -13.23 1.73 9.93
C GLU A 25 -12.19 2.75 10.38
N TYR A 26 -10.90 2.38 10.32
CA TYR A 26 -9.79 3.25 10.72
C TYR A 26 -9.06 3.77 9.50
N THR A 27 -8.58 5.01 9.57
CA THR A 27 -7.68 5.51 8.56
C THR A 27 -6.29 4.89 8.75
N ILE A 28 -5.55 4.75 7.64
CA ILE A 28 -4.17 4.29 7.71
C ILE A 28 -3.27 5.24 8.52
N LEU A 29 -3.63 6.52 8.59
CA LEU A 29 -2.95 7.52 9.41
C LEU A 29 -3.18 7.25 10.90
N GLU A 30 -4.41 6.95 11.32
CA GLU A 30 -4.68 6.55 12.71
C GLU A 30 -3.94 5.27 13.09
N PHE A 31 -3.90 4.30 12.18
CA PHE A 31 -3.13 3.07 12.39
C PHE A 31 -1.62 3.34 12.51
N TYR A 32 -1.08 4.26 11.71
CA TYR A 32 0.31 4.68 11.81
C TYR A 32 0.61 5.35 13.15
N SER A 33 -0.19 6.34 13.57
CA SER A 33 -0.02 7.00 14.87
C SER A 33 -0.11 6.01 16.03
N TYR A 34 -1.08 5.09 15.97
CA TYR A 34 -1.21 4.02 16.96
C TYR A 34 0.07 3.17 17.09
N LEU A 35 0.66 2.76 15.97
CA LEU A 35 1.91 2.01 16.00
C LEU A 35 3.06 2.85 16.55
N GLN A 36 3.14 4.14 16.23
CA GLN A 36 4.17 5.00 16.82
C GLN A 36 4.03 5.08 18.35
N ASP A 37 2.82 5.28 18.85
CA ASP A 37 2.57 5.40 20.29
C ASP A 37 3.00 4.13 21.03
N ILE A 38 2.62 2.95 20.52
CA ILE A 38 2.98 1.66 21.13
C ILE A 38 4.50 1.44 21.16
N PHE A 39 5.21 1.77 20.08
CA PHE A 39 6.65 1.55 19.99
C PHE A 39 7.46 2.62 20.73
N ASN A 40 6.87 3.78 21.02
CA ASN A 40 7.45 4.80 21.88
C ASN A 40 7.32 4.48 23.38
N GLU A 41 6.55 3.47 23.76
CA GLU A 41 6.50 3.01 25.16
C GLU A 41 7.84 2.44 25.60
N ALA A 42 8.30 2.80 26.80
CA ALA A 42 9.63 2.42 27.32
C ALA A 42 9.91 0.90 27.27
N GLY A 43 8.89 0.05 27.42
CA GLY A 43 9.04 -1.41 27.32
C GLY A 43 9.24 -1.94 25.89
N ASN A 44 8.84 -1.14 24.89
CA ASN A 44 8.80 -1.52 23.48
C ASN A 44 9.86 -0.80 22.63
N MET A 45 10.54 0.22 23.18
CA MET A 45 11.62 0.96 22.49
C MET A 45 12.80 0.08 22.03
N LYS A 46 12.91 -1.16 22.53
CA LYS A 46 13.90 -2.15 22.08
C LYS A 46 13.54 -2.83 20.75
N TYR A 47 12.33 -2.64 20.25
CA TYR A 47 11.85 -3.25 19.01
C TYR A 47 11.87 -2.24 17.87
N ASP A 48 12.19 -2.72 16.67
CA ASP A 48 12.16 -1.90 15.47
C ASP A 48 10.71 -1.56 15.07
N ILE A 49 10.47 -0.28 14.76
CA ILE A 49 9.17 0.23 14.33
C ILE A 49 8.74 -0.50 13.04
N PRO A 50 7.50 -1.01 12.95
CA PRO A 50 7.10 -1.94 11.90
C PRO A 50 6.63 -1.25 10.62
N ILE A 51 6.50 0.08 10.63
CA ILE A 51 5.86 0.85 9.58
C ILE A 51 6.69 2.08 9.20
N GLU A 52 6.84 2.32 7.91
CA GLU A 52 7.50 3.48 7.33
C GLU A 52 6.49 4.25 6.47
N ALA A 53 6.45 5.57 6.62
CA ALA A 53 5.57 6.44 5.84
C ALA A 53 6.32 6.98 4.61
N GLU A 54 5.88 6.61 3.40
CA GLU A 54 6.37 7.22 2.16
C GLU A 54 5.60 8.50 1.85
N SER A 55 4.31 8.52 2.17
CA SER A 55 3.45 9.70 2.03
C SER A 55 2.28 9.62 3.00
N LYS A 56 1.44 10.68 3.04
CA LYS A 56 0.26 10.74 3.90
C LYS A 56 -0.73 9.58 3.67
N THR A 57 -0.72 8.97 2.49
CA THR A 57 -1.64 7.90 2.10
C THR A 57 -0.92 6.61 1.69
N LYS A 58 0.41 6.54 1.79
CA LYS A 58 1.18 5.36 1.38
C LYS A 58 2.21 5.01 2.43
N TYR A 59 2.10 3.78 2.93
CA TYR A 59 2.88 3.26 4.04
C TYR A 59 3.39 1.86 3.69
N PHE A 60 4.55 1.53 4.24
CA PHE A 60 5.20 0.25 4.06
C PHE A 60 5.39 -0.45 5.39
N LEU A 61 5.12 -1.76 5.42
CA LEU A 61 5.61 -2.62 6.48
C LEU A 61 7.07 -2.97 6.22
N VAL A 62 7.90 -2.66 7.21
CA VAL A 62 9.36 -2.80 7.18
C VAL A 62 9.82 -3.76 8.28
N ASN A 63 11.14 -3.97 8.41
CA ASN A 63 11.75 -4.70 9.51
C ASN A 63 11.28 -6.17 9.69
N GLY A 64 10.81 -6.77 8.59
CA GLY A 64 10.30 -8.15 8.54
C GLY A 64 8.91 -8.32 9.16
N TRP A 65 8.19 -7.22 9.36
CA TRP A 65 6.85 -7.29 9.95
C TRP A 65 5.80 -7.73 8.94
N THR A 66 4.87 -8.56 9.42
CA THR A 66 3.75 -9.06 8.63
C THR A 66 2.42 -8.60 9.21
N ILE A 67 1.43 -8.43 8.33
CA ILE A 67 0.09 -8.00 8.74
C ILE A 67 -1.00 -8.91 8.18
N ASP A 68 -1.95 -9.26 9.04
CA ASP A 68 -3.09 -10.09 8.65
C ASP A 68 -3.97 -9.38 7.61
N LYS A 69 -4.56 -10.14 6.69
CA LYS A 69 -5.46 -9.64 5.64
C LYS A 69 -6.71 -9.01 6.24
N LYS A 70 -7.15 -9.47 7.42
CA LYS A 70 -8.30 -8.89 8.13
C LYS A 70 -8.04 -7.44 8.51
N VAL A 71 -6.85 -7.13 9.05
CA VAL A 71 -6.45 -5.76 9.40
C VAL A 71 -6.56 -4.84 8.18
N ARG A 72 -6.00 -5.26 7.04
CA ARG A 72 -6.04 -4.48 5.79
C ARG A 72 -7.44 -4.13 5.31
N LYS A 73 -8.46 -4.94 5.61
CA LYS A 73 -9.85 -4.65 5.24
C LYS A 73 -10.49 -3.54 6.06
N HIS A 74 -9.97 -3.30 7.28
CA HIS A 74 -10.48 -2.27 8.18
C HIS A 74 -9.71 -0.94 8.05
N LEU A 75 -8.65 -0.91 7.23
CA LEU A 75 -7.87 0.29 6.95
C LEU A 75 -8.38 0.99 5.69
N ARG A 76 -8.65 2.30 5.79
CA ARG A 76 -9.08 3.16 4.68
C ARG A 76 -8.19 4.40 4.55
N GLY A 77 -8.39 5.17 3.48
CA GLY A 77 -7.70 6.45 3.26
C GLY A 77 -6.24 6.34 2.81
N GLY A 78 -5.79 5.14 2.40
CA GLY A 78 -4.46 4.93 1.85
C GLY A 78 -4.13 3.48 1.56
N THR A 79 -2.85 3.20 1.31
CA THR A 79 -2.32 1.89 0.94
C THR A 79 -1.24 1.47 1.92
N LEU A 80 -1.38 0.24 2.45
CA LEU A 80 -0.37 -0.43 3.26
C LEU A 80 0.21 -1.60 2.47
N GLU A 81 1.45 -1.44 2.01
CA GLU A 81 2.17 -2.49 1.30
C GLU A 81 3.11 -3.22 2.26
N ALA A 82 3.23 -4.54 2.13
CA ALA A 82 4.26 -5.28 2.84
C ALA A 82 5.50 -5.34 1.96
N ILE A 83 6.65 -4.89 2.49
CA ILE A 83 7.94 -5.16 1.86
C ILE A 83 8.31 -6.61 2.23
N ASP A 84 7.55 -7.55 1.67
CA ASP A 84 7.95 -8.97 1.58
C ASP A 84 8.73 -9.17 0.27
N ARG A 85 9.46 -8.12 -0.14
CA ARG A 85 10.19 -8.09 -1.41
C ARG A 85 11.57 -8.71 -1.17
N PRO A 86 11.93 -9.81 -1.85
CA PRO A 86 13.34 -10.15 -1.99
C PRO A 86 14.06 -8.91 -2.55
N GLU A 87 15.24 -8.65 -2.02
CA GLU A 87 16.06 -7.45 -2.21
C GLU A 87 16.20 -6.99 -3.68
N SER A 88 16.02 -7.90 -4.64
CA SER A 88 16.01 -7.71 -6.09
C SER A 88 14.96 -6.75 -6.66
N GLN A 89 14.02 -6.23 -5.86
CA GLN A 89 12.94 -5.36 -6.34
C GLN A 89 12.96 -3.96 -5.70
N ARG A 90 14.12 -3.54 -5.16
CA ARG A 90 14.32 -2.25 -4.49
C ARG A 90 14.40 -1.02 -5.42
N PHE A 91 14.51 -1.15 -6.75
CA PHE A 91 14.50 0.03 -7.62
C PHE A 91 13.81 -0.23 -8.97
N THR A 92 12.49 -0.08 -9.01
CA THR A 92 11.84 0.50 -10.19
C THR A 92 10.94 1.62 -9.71
N VAL A 93 11.53 2.80 -9.51
CA VAL A 93 10.81 4.01 -9.89
C VAL A 93 10.65 3.86 -11.40
N THR A 94 9.54 3.26 -11.84
CA THR A 94 9.15 3.39 -13.23
C THR A 94 8.83 4.86 -13.38
N VAL A 95 9.82 5.65 -13.82
CA VAL A 95 9.56 6.95 -14.43
C VAL A 95 8.64 6.61 -15.59
N VAL A 96 7.34 6.73 -15.36
CA VAL A 96 6.33 6.59 -16.40
C VAL A 96 6.61 7.77 -17.32
N LYS A 97 7.42 7.53 -18.37
CA LYS A 97 7.45 8.43 -19.51
C LYS A 97 5.99 8.59 -19.94
N PRO A 98 5.48 9.81 -20.16
CA PRO A 98 4.13 9.97 -20.68
C PRO A 98 4.06 9.24 -22.02
N ASP A 99 3.37 8.09 -22.04
CA ASP A 99 3.16 7.30 -23.24
C ASP A 99 2.31 8.17 -24.17
N ARG A 100 2.90 8.56 -25.31
CA ARG A 100 2.20 9.25 -26.40
C ARG A 100 0.94 8.44 -26.76
N PRO A 101 -0.21 9.08 -27.06
CA PRO A 101 -1.42 8.34 -27.37
C PRO A 101 -1.19 7.45 -28.60
N ARG A 102 -1.36 6.12 -28.43
CA ARG A 102 -1.34 5.16 -29.53
C ARG A 102 -2.50 5.47 -30.47
N LYS A 103 -2.19 5.86 -31.72
CA LYS A 103 -3.20 5.91 -32.79
C LYS A 103 -3.71 4.49 -33.03
N ASN A 104 -5.01 4.28 -32.86
CA ASN A 104 -5.74 3.06 -33.19
C ASN A 104 -5.69 2.81 -34.71
N PRO A 105 -5.12 1.69 -35.22
CA PRO A 105 -4.97 1.48 -36.67
C PRO A 105 -6.12 0.68 -37.30
N LEU A 106 -7.39 0.96 -36.96
CA LEU A 106 -8.53 0.22 -37.54
C LEU A 106 -9.82 1.06 -37.67
N ASN A 107 -9.70 2.26 -38.21
CA ASN A 107 -10.83 2.92 -38.89
C ASN A 107 -10.30 3.95 -39.89
N ALA A 108 -9.86 3.48 -41.06
CA ALA A 108 -9.71 4.34 -42.22
C ALA A 108 -11.08 4.42 -42.92
N PRO A 109 -11.70 5.61 -43.08
CA PRO A 109 -12.82 5.75 -43.98
C PRO A 109 -12.32 5.50 -45.42
N ASN A 110 -12.99 4.60 -46.14
CA ASN A 110 -12.77 4.39 -47.57
C ASN A 110 -12.91 5.71 -48.32
N LEU A 111 -11.79 6.27 -48.78
CA LEU A 111 -11.77 7.36 -49.74
C LEU A 111 -12.14 6.81 -51.13
N PRO A 112 -13.02 7.46 -51.89
CA PRO A 112 -13.45 6.97 -53.20
C PRO A 112 -12.29 7.00 -54.21
N MET A 113 -12.16 5.93 -55.00
CA MET A 113 -11.24 5.86 -56.15
C MET A 113 -11.56 6.97 -57.15
N ILE A 114 -10.57 7.82 -57.44
CA ILE A 114 -10.63 8.75 -58.57
C ILE A 114 -10.06 8.01 -59.79
N PRO A 115 -10.81 7.82 -60.89
CA PRO A 115 -10.28 7.23 -62.10
C PRO A 115 -9.41 8.27 -62.83
N LYS A 116 -8.18 7.92 -63.18
CA LYS A 116 -7.41 8.67 -64.17
C LYS A 116 -7.66 8.06 -65.55
N GLY A 117 -8.61 8.63 -66.27
CA GLY A 117 -8.61 8.64 -67.73
C GLY A 117 -7.90 9.90 -68.22
N TYR A 118 -6.97 9.73 -69.16
CA TYR A 118 -6.85 10.35 -70.49
C TYR A 118 -5.46 10.01 -71.04
#